data_AF-A0A520FWT6-F1
#
_entry.id   AF-A0A520FWT6-F1
#
_cell.length_a   1.000
_cell.length_b   1.000
_cell.length_c   1.000
_cell.angle_alpha   90.00
_cell.angle_beta   90.00
_cell.angle_gamma   90.00
#
_symmetry.space_group_name_H-M   'P 1'
#
loop_
_entity.id
_entity.type
_entity.pdbx_description
1 polymer ?
#
loop_
_entity_poly.entity_id
_entity_poly.type
_entity_poly.pdbx_seq_one_letter_code
_entity_poly.pdbx_strand_id
1 'polypeptide(L)'
;AETGLEKIAAPEPAALAPGQGEAGGALLRPLAAQIAELERRAIEAAMTSTGGNKLATARLLGISRATLYDRLGLGADAPGTVRP
;
A
#
# COMPACT_ATOMS: atom_id res chain seq x y z
N ALA A 1 -2.56 -49.07 30.63
CA ALA A 1 -1.84 -47.87 31.07
C ALA A 1 -1.69 -46.99 29.85
N GLU A 2 -2.63 -46.06 29.66
CA GLU A 2 -2.65 -45.15 28.51
C GLU A 2 -1.75 -43.96 28.84
N THR A 3 -0.64 -43.84 28.11
CA THR A 3 0.39 -42.84 28.30
C THR A 3 -0.14 -41.45 27.96
N GLY A 4 0.08 -40.52 28.88
CA GLY A 4 -0.52 -39.20 28.90
C GLY A 4 -0.19 -38.35 27.69
N LEU A 5 -1.23 -37.70 27.17
CA LEU A 5 -1.10 -36.56 26.27
C LEU A 5 -0.41 -35.44 27.04
N GLU A 6 0.89 -35.27 26.80
CA GLU A 6 1.63 -34.11 27.28
C GLU A 6 0.94 -32.86 26.74
N LYS A 7 0.35 -32.11 27.68
CA LYS A 7 -0.33 -30.84 27.44
C LYS A 7 0.72 -29.85 26.93
N ILE A 8 0.81 -29.71 25.61
CA ILE A 8 1.51 -28.60 24.95
C ILE A 8 1.01 -27.31 25.61
N ALA A 9 1.89 -26.66 26.38
CA ALA A 9 1.59 -25.37 26.97
C ALA A 9 1.32 -24.40 25.81
N ALA A 10 0.13 -23.80 25.82
CA ALA A 10 -0.20 -22.73 24.88
C ALA A 10 0.90 -21.67 24.98
N PRO A 11 1.44 -21.17 23.86
CA PRO A 11 2.40 -20.07 23.92
C PRO A 11 1.70 -18.92 24.65
N GLU A 12 2.34 -18.46 25.72
CA GLU A 12 1.94 -17.27 26.45
C GLU A 12 1.70 -16.15 25.41
N PRO A 13 0.57 -15.42 25.45
CA PRO A 13 0.29 -14.42 24.45
C PRO A 13 1.38 -13.35 24.59
N ALA A 14 2.39 -13.43 23.72
CA ALA A 14 3.36 -12.39 23.54
C ALA A 14 2.52 -11.12 23.34
N ALA A 15 2.59 -10.21 24.31
CA ALA A 15 1.84 -8.97 24.27
C ALA A 15 2.14 -8.32 22.93
N LEU A 16 1.17 -8.40 22.01
CA LEU A 16 1.26 -7.83 20.67
C LEU A 16 1.64 -6.37 20.89
N ALA A 17 2.81 -5.97 20.41
CA ALA A 17 3.16 -4.57 20.45
C ALA A 17 2.03 -3.80 19.75
N PRO A 18 1.48 -2.73 20.34
CA PRO A 18 0.42 -1.94 19.72
C PRO A 18 0.94 -1.47 18.35
N GLY A 19 0.39 -2.04 17.27
CA GLY A 19 0.86 -1.86 15.90
C GLY A 19 0.99 -3.15 15.07
N GLN A 20 1.14 -4.32 15.70
CA GLN A 20 1.25 -5.58 14.95
C GLN A 20 -0.11 -6.14 14.48
N GLY A 21 -1.18 -5.86 15.24
CA GLY A 21 -2.55 -6.22 14.85
C GLY A 21 -3.13 -5.33 13.73
N GLU A 22 -2.80 -4.03 13.74
CA GLU A 22 -3.20 -3.08 12.70
C GLU A 22 -2.62 -3.44 11.33
N ALA A 23 -1.37 -3.92 11.29
CA ALA A 23 -0.70 -4.33 10.07
C ALA A 23 -1.43 -5.50 9.38
N GLY A 24 -1.92 -6.47 10.16
CA GLY A 24 -2.69 -7.60 9.65
C GLY A 24 -4.00 -7.15 8.99
N GLY A 25 -4.76 -6.27 9.66
CA GLY A 25 -6.00 -5.71 9.10
C GLY A 25 -5.76 -4.85 7.85
N ALA A 26 -4.64 -4.12 7.79
CA ALA A 26 -4.30 -3.29 6.65
C ALA A 26 -4.06 -4.09 5.35
N LEU A 27 -3.51 -5.31 5.47
CA LEU A 27 -3.25 -6.22 4.35
C LEU A 27 -4.52 -6.85 3.78
N LEU A 28 -5.60 -6.92 4.55
CA LEU A 28 -6.89 -7.47 4.13
C LEU A 28 -7.74 -6.49 3.30
N ARG A 29 -7.32 -5.23 3.17
CA ARG A 29 -8.01 -4.25 2.32
C ARG A 29 -7.93 -4.65 0.85
N PRO A 30 -8.87 -4.21 -0.01
CA PRO A 30 -8.78 -4.46 -1.44
C PRO A 30 -7.44 -3.97 -2.03
N LEU A 31 -6.80 -4.80 -2.85
CA LEU A 31 -5.47 -4.50 -3.42
C LEU A 31 -5.45 -3.16 -4.16
N ALA A 32 -6.50 -2.82 -4.90
CA ALA A 32 -6.61 -1.55 -5.60
C ALA A 32 -6.50 -0.34 -4.65
N ALA A 33 -7.11 -0.41 -3.46
CA ALA A 33 -7.02 0.66 -2.47
C ALA A 33 -5.64 0.75 -1.83
N GLN A 34 -4.98 -0.39 -1.60
CA GLN A 34 -3.61 -0.43 -1.08
C GLN A 34 -2.61 0.17 -2.09
N ILE A 35 -2.72 -0.18 -3.37
CA ILE A 35 -1.90 0.36 -4.46
C ILE A 35 -2.14 1.87 -4.59
N ALA A 36 -3.39 2.32 -4.64
CA ALA A 36 -3.69 3.74 -4.79
C ALA A 36 -3.13 4.60 -3.64
N GLU A 37 -3.18 4.10 -2.41
CA GLU A 37 -2.58 4.78 -1.26
C GLU A 37 -1.05 4.84 -1.36
N LEU A 38 -0.41 3.73 -1.74
CA LEU A 38 1.04 3.68 -1.94
C LEU A 38 1.49 4.64 -3.04
N GLU A 39 0.78 4.64 -4.17
CA GLU A 39 1.05 5.52 -5.31
C GLU A 39 0.94 6.99 -4.92
N ARG A 40 -0.11 7.39 -4.19
CA ARG A 40 -0.26 8.76 -3.70
C ARG A 40 0.93 9.21 -2.86
N ARG A 41 1.31 8.40 -1.87
CA ARG A 41 2.45 8.70 -0.99
C ARG A 41 3.76 8.83 -1.77
N ALA A 42 3.99 7.94 -2.74
CA ALA A 42 5.17 7.98 -3.58
C ALA A 42 5.21 9.26 -4.44
N ILE A 43 4.08 9.65 -5.03
CA ILE A 43 3.97 10.88 -5.83
C ILE A 43 4.21 12.12 -4.97
N GLU A 44 3.59 12.21 -3.79
CA GLU A 44 3.77 13.34 -2.87
C GLU A 44 5.23 13.48 -2.41
N ALA A 45 5.86 12.37 -2.03
CA ALA A 45 7.26 12.35 -1.63
C ALA A 45 8.18 12.78 -2.78
N ALA A 46 7.94 12.28 -3.99
CA ALA A 46 8.69 12.64 -5.18
C ALA A 46 8.49 14.12 -5.57
N MET A 47 7.26 14.63 -5.49
CA MET A 47 6.96 16.04 -5.76
C MET A 47 7.65 16.96 -4.75
N THR A 48 7.63 16.59 -3.47
CA THR A 48 8.34 17.34 -2.41
C THR A 48 9.84 17.34 -2.65
N SER A 49 10.43 16.17 -2.93
CA SER A 49 11.87 16.04 -3.19
C SER A 49 12.34 16.79 -4.44
N THR A 50 11.45 17.03 -5.40
CA THR A 50 11.77 17.69 -6.68
C THR A 50 11.26 19.14 -6.74
N GLY A 51 10.75 19.68 -5.63
CA GLY A 51 10.21 21.04 -5.57
C GLY A 51 9.02 21.29 -6.51
N GLY A 52 8.21 20.26 -6.77
CA GLY A 52 7.04 20.34 -7.65
C GLY A 52 7.34 20.21 -9.14
N ASN A 53 8.59 19.91 -9.54
CA ASN A 53 8.93 19.70 -10.94
C ASN A 53 8.41 18.36 -11.46
N LYS A 54 7.25 18.37 -12.11
CA LYS A 54 6.54 17.20 -12.66
C LYS A 54 7.42 16.29 -13.53
N LEU A 55 8.35 16.85 -14.32
CA LEU A 55 9.23 16.04 -15.16
C LEU A 55 10.28 15.31 -14.32
N ALA A 56 10.88 16.00 -13.36
CA ALA A 56 11.83 15.39 -12.43
C ALA A 56 11.12 14.36 -11.54
N THR A 57 9.90 14.63 -11.07
CA THR A 57 9.06 13.69 -10.33
C THR A 57 8.82 12.40 -11.13
N ALA A 58 8.37 12.51 -12.39
CA ALA A 58 8.12 11.34 -13.25
C ALA A 58 9.40 10.51 -13.47
N ARG A 59 10.53 11.17 -13.71
CA ARG A 59 11.83 10.51 -13.84
C ARG A 59 12.27 9.81 -12.57
N LEU A 60 12.08 10.44 -11.40
CA LEU A 60 12.42 9.89 -10.10
C LEU A 60 11.59 8.64 -9.77
N LEU A 61 10.31 8.64 -10.18
CA LEU A 61 9.41 7.49 -10.02
C LEU A 61 9.56 6.42 -11.12
N GLY A 62 10.37 6.66 -12.16
CA GLY A 62 10.56 5.72 -13.27
C GLY A 62 9.36 5.58 -14.20
N ILE A 63 8.46 6.57 -14.25
CA ILE A 63 7.24 6.55 -15.08
C ILE A 63 7.24 7.63 -16.16
N SER A 64 6.34 7.50 -17.14
CA SER A 64 6.14 8.53 -18.15
C SER A 64 5.43 9.77 -17.57
N ARG A 65 5.61 10.93 -18.21
CA ARG A 65 4.90 12.16 -17.82
C ARG A 65 3.38 12.04 -18.01
N ALA A 66 2.93 11.28 -19.03
CA ALA A 66 1.51 11.01 -19.23
C ALA A 66 0.92 10.19 -18.07
N THR A 67 1.64 9.15 -17.64
CA THR A 67 1.27 8.32 -16.48
C THR A 67 1.20 9.16 -15.19
N LEU A 68 2.13 10.09 -14.98
CA LEU A 68 2.06 10.99 -13.82
C LEU A 68 0.79 11.85 -13.85
N TYR A 69 0.40 12.37 -15.01
CA TYR A 69 -0.81 13.19 -15.13
C TYR A 69 -2.10 12.40 -14.93
N ASP A 70 -2.17 11.19 -15.47
CA ASP A 70 -3.26 10.23 -15.24
C ASP A 70 -3.47 10.00 -13.73
N ARG A 71 -2.38 9.68 -13.01
CA ARG A 71 -2.42 9.48 -11.54
C ARG A 71 -2.77 10.74 -10.74
N LEU A 72 -2.48 11.92 -11.27
CA LEU A 72 -2.88 13.21 -10.68
C LEU A 72 -4.32 13.61 -11.02
N GLY A 73 -5.06 12.80 -11.80
CA GLY A 73 -6.41 13.14 -12.28
C GLY A 73 -6.43 14.29 -13.29
N LEU A 74 -5.28 14.61 -13.89
CA LEU A 74 -5.10 15.67 -14.89
C LEU A 74 -5.06 15.11 -16.32
N GLY A 75 -4.83 13.81 -16.46
CA GLY A 75 -4.97 13.05 -17.71
C GLY A 75 -6.33 12.38 -17.75
N ALA A 76 -6.96 12.37 -18.93
CA ALA A 76 -8.30 11.84 -19.12
C ALA A 76 -8.40 10.35 -18.74
N ASP A 77 -9.46 10.05 -17.99
CA ASP A 77 -10.06 8.75 -17.68
C ASP A 77 -9.65 8.11 -16.34
N ALA A 78 -10.63 8.13 -15.42
CA ALA A 78 -10.56 7.47 -14.12
C ALA A 78 -10.60 5.94 -14.28
N PRO A 79 -9.87 5.17 -13.44
CA PRO A 79 -9.95 3.71 -13.47
C PRO A 79 -11.33 3.24 -12.97
N GLY A 80 -12.23 2.89 -13.90
CA GLY A 80 -13.53 2.32 -13.54
C GLY A 80 -14.58 2.15 -14.65
N THR A 81 -14.39 2.68 -15.85
CA THR A 81 -15.40 2.51 -16.91
C THR A 81 -15.28 1.14 -17.57
N VAL A 82 -15.93 0.13 -16.98
CA VAL A 82 -16.33 -1.09 -17.69
C VAL A 82 -17.33 -0.64 -18.76
N ARG A 83 -16.88 -0.57 -20.02
CA ARG A 83 -17.72 -0.21 -21.15
C ARG A 83 -18.55 -1.45 -21.56
N PRO A 84 -19.88 -1.34 -21.76
CA PRO A 84 -20.72 -2.46 -22.15
C PRO A 84 -20.39 -2.97 -23.56
#